data_AF-A0A5N6WZY5-F1
#
_entry.id   AF-A0A5N6WZY5-F1
#
_cell.length_a   1.000
_cell.length_b   1.000
_cell.length_c   1.000
_cell.angle_alpha   90.00
_cell.angle_beta   90.00
_cell.angle_gamma   90.00
#
_symmetry.space_group_name_H-M   'P 1'
#
loop_
_entity.id
_entity.type
_entity.pdbx_description
1 polymer ?
#
loop_
_entity_poly.entity_id
_entity_poly.type
_entity_poly.pdbx_seq_one_letter_code
_entity_poly.pdbx_strand_id
1 'polypeptide(L)'
;MARFPTISAEERTPTTDFIEQGIRQTSAKVPSQVEWKDASGTILGPYAALPYFTLAFAITRQEGFTLRERKLAILAVQAEYDAPYVLYAHSEIALAAGLSREPIQQAVDGMVPDGVDEQEAMAYSLALKLAKL
;
A
#
# COMPACT_ATOMS: atom_id res chain seq x y z
N MET A 1 14.74 -3.52 4.44
CA MET A 1 15.35 -2.18 4.31
C MET A 1 15.24 -1.73 2.86
N ALA A 2 14.94 -0.45 2.63
CA ALA A 2 14.97 0.11 1.28
C ALA A 2 16.37 -0.03 0.69
N ARG A 3 16.47 -0.43 -0.59
CA ARG A 3 17.77 -0.56 -1.29
C ARG A 3 18.37 0.80 -1.68
N PHE A 4 17.60 1.88 -1.52
CA PHE A 4 18.04 3.24 -1.78
C PHE A 4 18.54 3.89 -0.49
N PRO A 5 19.64 4.67 -0.55
CA PRO A 5 20.12 5.42 0.59
C PRO A 5 19.04 6.41 1.04
N THR A 6 18.93 6.57 2.35
CA THR A 6 18.10 7.62 2.96
C THR A 6 18.69 8.98 2.62
N ILE A 7 17.84 9.93 2.21
CA ILE A 7 18.23 11.32 2.04
C ILE A 7 18.27 11.97 3.42
N SER A 8 19.47 12.36 3.88
CA SER A 8 19.63 13.04 5.17
C SER A 8 18.95 14.40 5.16
N ALA A 9 18.64 14.95 6.35
CA ALA A 9 18.00 16.27 6.44
C ALA A 9 18.82 17.39 5.77
N GLU A 10 20.15 17.26 5.75
CA GLU A 10 21.08 18.23 5.17
C GLU A 10 21.11 18.17 3.64
N GLU A 11 20.77 17.02 3.05
CA GLU A 11 20.75 16.79 1.60
C GLU A 11 19.39 17.04 0.96
N ARG A 12 18.38 17.42 1.76
CA ARG A 12 17.03 17.67 1.25
C ARG A 12 16.96 18.97 0.46
N THR A 13 16.24 18.89 -0.65
CA THR A 13 15.80 20.04 -1.45
C THR A 13 14.36 20.41 -1.09
N PRO A 14 13.87 21.61 -1.48
CA PRO A 14 12.46 21.97 -1.27
C PRO A 14 11.47 20.96 -1.86
N THR A 15 11.81 20.34 -3.00
CA THR A 15 10.98 19.31 -3.63
C THR A 15 10.93 18.04 -2.79
N THR A 16 12.06 17.58 -2.26
CA THR A 16 12.08 16.37 -1.42
C THR A 16 11.41 16.62 -0.07
N ASP A 17 11.50 17.83 0.48
CA ASP A 17 10.77 18.22 1.70
C ASP A 17 9.25 18.21 1.49
N PHE A 18 8.79 18.75 0.37
CA PHE A 18 7.37 18.75 0.01
C PHE A 18 6.82 17.30 -0.09
N ILE A 19 7.57 16.42 -0.76
CA ILE A 19 7.18 15.01 -0.90
C ILE A 19 7.17 14.32 0.47
N GLU A 20 8.20 14.53 1.30
CA GLU A 20 8.26 13.97 2.64
C GLU A 20 7.10 14.45 3.53
N GLN A 21 6.75 15.73 3.46
CA GLN A 21 5.59 16.26 4.17
C GLN A 21 4.30 15.57 3.72
N GLY A 22 4.09 15.39 2.41
CA GLY A 22 2.94 14.68 1.86
C GLY A 22 2.85 13.21 2.32
N ILE A 23 3.99 12.51 2.35
CA ILE A 23 4.09 11.15 2.88
C ILE A 23 3.68 11.13 4.36
N ARG A 24 4.23 12.04 5.18
CA ARG A 24 3.94 12.11 6.61
C ARG A 24 2.46 12.42 6.88
N GLN A 25 1.87 13.36 6.16
CA GLN A 25 0.45 13.72 6.32
C GLN A 25 -0.49 12.56 6.01
N THR A 26 -0.13 11.72 5.05
CA THR A 26 -0.97 10.59 4.66
C THR A 26 -0.77 9.40 5.55
N SER A 27 0.49 9.12 5.90
CA SER A 27 0.81 8.04 6.83
C SER A 27 0.28 8.34 8.23
N ALA A 28 0.06 9.62 8.59
CA ALA A 28 -0.67 9.97 9.80
C ALA A 28 -2.16 9.52 9.80
N LYS A 29 -2.72 9.17 8.64
CA LYS A 29 -4.10 8.68 8.50
C LYS A 29 -4.19 7.16 8.38
N VAL A 30 -3.05 6.46 8.29
CA VAL A 30 -3.08 4.98 8.27
C VAL A 30 -3.41 4.45 9.67
N PRO A 31 -3.99 3.24 9.78
CA PRO A 31 -4.25 2.62 11.08
C PRO A 31 -2.99 2.56 11.95
N SER A 32 -3.14 2.72 13.26
CA SER A 32 -2.01 2.79 14.20
C SER A 32 -1.18 1.51 14.27
N GLN A 33 -1.73 0.39 13.80
CA GLN A 33 -1.06 -0.91 13.69
C GLN A 33 0.00 -0.93 12.58
N VAL A 34 -0.06 0.02 11.64
CA VAL A 34 0.89 0.11 10.52
C VAL A 34 2.10 0.91 10.95
N GLU A 35 3.23 0.24 11.09
CA GLU A 35 4.52 0.87 11.29
C GLU A 35 5.05 1.42 9.97
N TRP A 36 5.11 2.75 9.85
CA TRP A 36 5.60 3.44 8.66
C TRP A 36 6.89 4.23 8.89
N LYS A 37 7.46 4.12 10.10
CA LYS A 37 8.79 4.62 10.45
C LYS A 37 9.52 3.60 11.29
N ASP A 38 10.85 3.59 11.19
CA ASP A 38 11.68 2.87 12.15
C ASP A 38 11.92 3.69 13.44
N ALA A 39 12.68 3.10 14.37
CA ALA A 39 13.05 3.71 15.64
C ALA A 39 13.83 5.03 15.53
N SER A 40 14.49 5.28 14.39
CA SER A 40 15.21 6.53 14.10
C SER A 40 14.28 7.63 13.54
N GLY A 41 13.02 7.29 13.24
CA GLY A 41 12.07 8.19 12.59
C GLY A 41 12.20 8.23 11.06
N THR A 42 13.03 7.35 10.49
CA THR A 42 13.19 7.16 9.04
C THR A 42 11.94 6.48 8.49
N ILE A 43 11.44 6.95 7.34
CA ILE A 43 10.23 6.41 6.70
C ILE A 43 10.55 5.02 6.10
N LEU A 44 9.71 4.03 6.40
CA LEU A 44 9.82 2.66 5.89
C LEU A 44 9.09 2.50 4.56
N GLY A 45 9.63 1.67 3.65
CA GLY A 45 8.95 1.25 2.42
C GLY A 45 9.43 1.96 1.13
N PRO A 46 8.64 1.94 0.04
CA PRO A 46 9.04 2.50 -1.25
C PRO A 46 9.11 4.04 -1.28
N TYR A 47 8.76 4.69 -0.18
CA TYR A 47 8.72 6.15 0.01
C TYR A 47 10.08 6.83 -0.15
N ALA A 48 11.19 6.06 -0.12
CA ALA A 48 12.52 6.56 -0.47
C ALA A 48 12.64 6.90 -1.97
N ALA A 49 11.79 6.34 -2.84
CA ALA A 49 11.74 6.66 -4.28
C ALA A 49 10.73 7.80 -4.54
N LEU A 50 11.14 9.01 -4.19
CA LEU A 50 10.33 10.23 -4.14
C LEU A 50 9.51 10.60 -5.42
N PRO A 51 9.97 10.37 -6.68
CA PRO A 51 9.25 10.84 -7.86
C PRO A 51 7.90 10.15 -8.13
N TYR A 52 7.74 8.90 -7.71
CA TYR A 52 6.54 8.11 -7.98
C TYR A 52 5.42 8.35 -6.95
N PHE A 53 5.72 9.09 -5.89
CA PHE A 53 4.83 9.22 -4.75
C PHE A 53 3.61 10.09 -5.05
N THR A 54 3.76 11.12 -5.87
CA THR A 54 2.63 11.96 -6.33
C THR A 54 1.63 11.16 -7.18
N LEU A 55 2.12 10.25 -8.03
CA LEU A 55 1.25 9.37 -8.81
C LEU A 55 0.49 8.40 -7.90
N ALA A 56 1.19 7.77 -6.95
CA ALA A 56 0.55 6.90 -5.97
C ALA A 56 -0.58 7.63 -5.22
N PHE A 57 -0.35 8.89 -4.84
CA PHE A 57 -1.38 9.73 -4.23
C PHE A 57 -2.60 9.95 -5.12
N ALA A 58 -2.37 10.35 -6.37
CA ALA A 58 -3.46 10.59 -7.31
C ALA A 58 -4.31 9.33 -7.52
N ILE A 59 -3.68 8.14 -7.56
CA ILE A 59 -4.36 6.85 -7.66
C ILE A 59 -5.19 6.56 -6.39
N THR A 60 -4.62 6.76 -5.20
CA THR A 60 -5.35 6.53 -3.93
C THR A 60 -6.55 7.46 -3.72
N ARG A 61 -6.59 8.61 -4.43
CA ARG A 61 -7.65 9.61 -4.33
C ARG A 61 -8.71 9.52 -5.42
N GLN A 62 -8.56 8.61 -6.38
CA GLN A 62 -9.62 8.36 -7.36
C GLN A 62 -10.93 8.08 -6.64
N GLU A 63 -12.06 8.46 -7.20
CA GLU A 63 -13.37 8.11 -6.65
C GLU A 63 -13.87 6.81 -7.32
N GLY A 64 -14.91 6.19 -6.80
CA GLY A 64 -15.52 4.99 -7.41
C GLY A 64 -14.99 3.63 -6.94
N PHE A 65 -13.98 3.62 -6.03
CA PHE A 65 -13.60 2.40 -5.32
C PHE A 65 -13.64 2.59 -3.81
N THR A 66 -14.25 1.65 -3.10
CA THR A 66 -14.23 1.54 -1.65
C THR A 66 -12.81 1.23 -1.15
N LEU A 67 -12.60 1.39 0.16
CA LEU A 67 -11.32 1.06 0.77
C LEU A 67 -11.01 -0.45 0.64
N ARG A 68 -12.03 -1.30 0.81
CA ARG A 68 -11.90 -2.77 0.72
C ARG A 68 -11.52 -3.21 -0.69
N GLU A 69 -12.21 -2.71 -1.72
CA GLU A 69 -11.88 -2.97 -3.13
C GLU A 69 -10.43 -2.58 -3.46
N ARG A 70 -9.98 -1.41 -2.99
CA ARG A 70 -8.58 -0.98 -3.18
C ARG A 70 -7.59 -1.90 -2.49
N LYS A 71 -7.90 -2.40 -1.29
CA LYS A 71 -6.99 -3.31 -0.59
C LYS A 71 -6.93 -4.65 -1.30
N LEU A 72 -8.06 -5.18 -1.72
CA LEU A 72 -8.11 -6.41 -2.51
C LEU A 72 -7.33 -6.29 -3.81
N ALA A 73 -7.49 -5.19 -4.57
CA ALA A 73 -6.70 -4.95 -5.77
C ALA A 73 -5.19 -4.90 -5.50
N ILE A 74 -4.76 -4.34 -4.36
CA ILE A 74 -3.34 -4.29 -3.99
C ILE A 74 -2.83 -5.67 -3.54
N LEU A 75 -3.61 -6.42 -2.77
CA LEU A 75 -3.27 -7.79 -2.36
C LEU A 75 -3.17 -8.72 -3.59
N ALA A 76 -4.04 -8.54 -4.59
CA ALA A 76 -3.95 -9.25 -5.87
C ALA A 76 -2.61 -9.01 -6.58
N VAL A 77 -2.10 -7.77 -6.58
CA VAL A 77 -0.76 -7.48 -7.10
C VAL A 77 0.31 -8.16 -6.24
N GLN A 78 0.16 -8.18 -4.92
CA GLN A 78 1.11 -8.85 -4.03
C GLN A 78 1.12 -10.38 -4.16
N ALA A 79 0.08 -10.99 -4.72
CA ALA A 79 0.09 -12.42 -5.04
C ALA A 79 1.13 -12.78 -6.12
N GLU A 80 1.45 -11.84 -7.00
CA GLU A 80 2.42 -12.04 -8.09
C GLU A 80 3.79 -11.41 -7.80
N TYR A 81 3.83 -10.35 -7.00
CA TYR A 81 5.05 -9.57 -6.73
C TYR A 81 5.44 -9.60 -5.26
N ASP A 82 6.67 -10.04 -4.98
CA ASP A 82 7.23 -10.07 -3.62
C ASP A 82 7.70 -8.67 -3.16
N ALA A 83 6.80 -7.92 -2.52
CA ALA A 83 7.12 -6.65 -1.86
C ALA A 83 6.72 -6.67 -0.37
N PRO A 84 7.56 -7.24 0.52
CA PRO A 84 7.16 -7.59 1.89
C PRO A 84 6.55 -6.45 2.71
N TYR A 85 7.08 -5.23 2.58
CA TYR A 85 6.53 -4.07 3.29
C TYR A 85 5.14 -3.68 2.77
N VAL A 86 4.92 -3.75 1.45
CA VAL A 86 3.62 -3.44 0.85
C VAL A 86 2.59 -4.48 1.29
N LEU A 87 2.96 -5.76 1.24
CA LEU A 87 2.14 -6.85 1.74
C LEU A 87 1.74 -6.65 3.20
N TYR A 88 2.71 -6.38 4.10
CA TYR A 88 2.45 -6.08 5.50
C TYR A 88 1.48 -4.91 5.69
N ALA A 89 1.85 -3.73 5.16
CA ALA A 89 1.09 -2.52 5.41
C ALA A 89 -0.34 -2.62 4.86
N HIS A 90 -0.52 -3.22 3.68
CA HIS A 90 -1.83 -3.35 3.07
C HIS A 90 -2.69 -4.47 3.67
N SER A 91 -2.08 -5.48 4.28
CA SER A 91 -2.80 -6.47 5.09
C SER A 91 -3.36 -5.83 6.36
N GLU A 92 -2.58 -5.02 7.07
CA GLU A 92 -3.05 -4.32 8.27
C GLU A 92 -4.13 -3.27 7.94
N ILE A 93 -4.01 -2.56 6.81
CA ILE A 93 -5.06 -1.64 6.35
C ILE A 93 -6.33 -2.41 5.94
N ALA A 94 -6.19 -3.60 5.33
CA ALA A 94 -7.33 -4.45 4.99
C ALA A 94 -8.09 -4.92 6.24
N LEU A 95 -7.36 -5.33 7.29
CA LEU A 95 -7.94 -5.67 8.60
C LEU A 95 -8.71 -4.49 9.19
N ALA A 96 -8.11 -3.29 9.19
CA ALA A 96 -8.77 -2.08 9.67
C ALA A 96 -10.00 -1.68 8.83
N ALA A 97 -10.04 -2.08 7.55
CA ALA A 97 -11.19 -1.90 6.67
C ALA A 97 -12.29 -2.97 6.85
N GLY A 98 -12.11 -3.92 7.78
CA GLY A 98 -13.09 -4.94 8.12
C GLY A 98 -12.97 -6.27 7.36
N LEU A 99 -11.88 -6.49 6.62
CA LEU A 99 -11.56 -7.83 6.13
C LEU A 99 -11.02 -8.68 7.29
N SER A 100 -11.29 -9.99 7.28
CA SER A 100 -10.68 -10.93 8.22
C SER A 100 -9.37 -11.49 7.66
N ARG A 101 -8.56 -12.13 8.51
CA ARG A 101 -7.24 -12.67 8.14
C ARG A 101 -7.31 -13.74 7.05
N GLU A 102 -8.37 -14.55 7.05
CA GLU A 102 -8.52 -15.65 6.09
C GLU A 102 -8.75 -15.16 4.65
N PRO A 103 -9.71 -14.26 4.35
CA PRO A 103 -9.82 -13.62 3.04
C PRO A 103 -8.55 -12.88 2.60
N ILE A 104 -7.84 -12.25 3.54
CA ILE A 104 -6.55 -11.61 3.22
C ILE A 104 -5.53 -12.67 2.79
N GLN A 105 -5.44 -13.79 3.51
CA GLN A 105 -4.53 -14.88 3.15
C GLN A 105 -4.88 -15.47 1.78
N GLN A 106 -6.17 -15.72 1.50
CA GLN A 106 -6.62 -16.20 0.19
C GLN A 106 -6.23 -15.24 -0.94
N ALA A 107 -6.38 -13.93 -0.73
CA ALA A 107 -5.98 -12.92 -1.68
C ALA A 107 -4.46 -12.95 -1.94
N VAL A 108 -3.66 -13.17 -0.90
CA VAL A 108 -2.19 -13.27 -1.02
C VAL A 108 -1.77 -14.55 -1.73
N ASP A 109 -2.53 -15.63 -1.56
CA ASP A 109 -2.31 -16.91 -2.22
C ASP A 109 -2.79 -16.91 -3.69
N GLY A 110 -3.26 -15.76 -4.22
CA GLY A 110 -3.72 -15.65 -5.60
C GLY A 110 -5.12 -16.24 -5.83
N MET A 111 -5.89 -16.47 -4.76
CA MET A 111 -7.26 -16.99 -4.80
C MET A 111 -8.27 -15.86 -4.63
N VAL A 112 -9.44 -15.96 -5.29
CA VAL A 112 -10.54 -15.02 -5.03
C VAL A 112 -11.00 -15.25 -3.58
N PRO A 113 -10.99 -14.22 -2.71
CA PRO A 113 -11.32 -14.41 -1.31
C PRO A 113 -12.79 -14.77 -1.08
N ASP A 114 -13.06 -15.60 -0.08
CA ASP A 114 -14.41 -15.93 0.35
C ASP A 114 -15.03 -14.78 1.15
N GLY A 115 -16.36 -14.68 1.10
CA GLY A 115 -17.13 -13.72 1.91
C GLY A 115 -16.99 -12.25 1.49
N VAL A 116 -16.35 -11.98 0.35
CA VAL A 116 -16.37 -10.68 -0.32
C VAL A 116 -17.61 -10.57 -1.22
N ASP A 117 -18.04 -9.35 -1.51
CA ASP A 117 -19.14 -9.14 -2.46
C ASP A 117 -18.69 -9.25 -3.93
N GLU A 118 -19.64 -9.14 -4.86
CA GLU A 118 -19.37 -9.28 -6.30
C GLU A 118 -18.43 -8.19 -6.85
N GLN A 119 -18.53 -6.95 -6.36
CA GLN A 119 -17.68 -5.84 -6.81
C GLN A 119 -16.26 -6.01 -6.30
N GLU A 120 -16.12 -6.44 -5.04
CA GLU A 120 -14.86 -6.79 -4.41
C GLU A 120 -14.15 -7.95 -5.13
N ALA A 121 -14.88 -9.02 -5.44
CA ALA A 121 -14.37 -10.15 -6.19
C ALA A 121 -13.93 -9.75 -7.61
N MET A 122 -14.70 -8.88 -8.28
CA MET A 122 -14.37 -8.37 -9.61
C MET A 122 -13.11 -7.49 -9.58
N ALA A 123 -13.01 -6.56 -8.62
CA ALA A 123 -11.84 -5.70 -8.44
C ALA A 123 -10.56 -6.52 -8.21
N TYR A 124 -10.63 -7.52 -7.33
CA TYR A 124 -9.53 -8.45 -7.06
C TYR A 124 -9.13 -9.22 -8.33
N SER A 125 -10.11 -9.86 -8.99
CA SER A 125 -9.86 -10.75 -10.13
C SER A 125 -9.26 -10.00 -11.32
N LEU A 126 -9.76 -8.78 -11.59
CA LEU A 126 -9.22 -7.93 -12.65
C LEU A 126 -7.78 -7.51 -12.33
N ALA A 127 -7.51 -7.08 -11.09
CA ALA A 127 -6.16 -6.69 -10.67
C ALA A 127 -5.18 -7.86 -10.78
N LEU A 128 -5.56 -9.06 -10.33
CA LEU A 128 -4.74 -10.28 -10.42
C LEU A 128 -4.44 -10.63 -11.88
N LYS A 129 -5.44 -10.53 -12.76
CA LYS A 129 -5.27 -10.79 -14.18
C LYS A 129 -4.30 -9.80 -14.83
N LEU A 130 -4.40 -8.51 -14.49
CA LEU A 130 -3.49 -7.48 -14.99
C LEU A 130 -2.07 -7.63 -14.45
N ALA A 131 -1.91 -8.10 -13.21
CA ALA A 131 -0.60 -8.33 -12.59
C ALA A 131 0.22 -9.44 -13.26
N LYS A 132 -0.47 -10.40 -13.91
CA LYS A 132 0.11 -11.56 -14.62
C LYS A 132 0.49 -11.30 -16.09
N LEU A 133 0.13 -10.15 -16.65
CA LEU A 133 0.45 -9.77 -18.04
C LEU A 133 1.93 -9.40 -18.19
#